data_AF-A0A6J4VGT0-F1
#
_entry.id   AF-A0A6J4VGT0-F1
#
_cell.length_a   1.000
_cell.length_b   1.000
_cell.length_c   1.000
_cell.angle_alpha   90.00
_cell.angle_beta   90.00
_cell.angle_gamma   90.00
#
_symmetry.space_group_name_H-M   'P 1'
#
loop_
_entity.id
_entity.type
_entity.pdbx_description
1 polymer ?
#
loop_
_entity_poly.entity_id
_entity_poly.type
_entity_poly.pdbx_seq_one_letter_code
_entity_poly.pdbx_strand_id
1 'polypeptide(L)'
;MTVRVYLTAVRVYPEGPQPGDLAAERFFVHASDVPECWVETESGSVPDLGRTVTFAFTRPMGLGFGRITGTIERKVRKGKRGDAEAVASPRTSDSSGPPE
;
A
#
# COMPACT_ATOMS: atom_id res chain seq x y z
N MET A 1 -12.60 4.18 2.46
CA MET A 1 -11.31 4.26 3.18
C MET A 1 -10.28 3.55 2.32
N THR A 2 -9.21 4.23 1.91
CA THR A 2 -8.23 3.66 0.97
C THR A 2 -7.28 2.69 1.68
N VAL A 3 -7.05 1.54 1.04
CA VAL A 3 -6.08 0.53 1.49
C VAL A 3 -4.96 0.43 0.46
N ARG A 4 -3.71 0.43 0.93
CA ARG A 4 -2.55 0.04 0.14
C ARG A 4 -2.35 -1.46 0.27
N VAL A 5 -2.40 -2.16 -0.84
CA VAL A 5 -2.22 -3.62 -0.90
C VAL A 5 -0.88 -3.87 -1.60
N TYR A 6 0.12 -4.28 -0.82
CA TYR A 6 1.42 -4.68 -1.33
C TYR A 6 1.33 -6.10 -1.89
N LEU A 7 1.91 -6.28 -3.07
CA LEU A 7 1.80 -7.49 -3.86
C LEU A 7 3.19 -8.06 -4.17
N THR A 8 3.29 -9.38 -4.07
CA THR A 8 4.38 -10.17 -4.63
C THR A 8 3.89 -10.97 -5.84
N ALA A 9 4.83 -11.56 -6.60
CA ALA A 9 4.55 -12.33 -7.81
C ALA A 9 3.64 -11.60 -8.82
N VAL A 10 3.87 -10.29 -8.99
CA VAL A 10 2.99 -9.40 -9.77
C VAL A 10 3.06 -9.72 -11.26
N ARG A 11 1.89 -9.75 -11.89
CA ARG A 11 1.70 -9.84 -13.35
C ARG A 11 0.72 -8.78 -13.81
N VAL A 12 0.92 -8.26 -15.02
CA VAL A 12 0.02 -7.29 -15.65
C VAL A 12 -0.53 -7.82 -16.97
N TYR A 13 -1.76 -7.45 -17.31
CA TYR A 13 -2.45 -7.91 -18.51
C TYR A 13 -3.07 -6.75 -19.30
N PRO A 14 -3.03 -6.80 -20.65
CA PRO A 14 -3.58 -5.77 -21.54
C PRO A 14 -5.10 -5.64 -21.49
N GLU A 15 -5.78 -6.67 -20.99
CA GLU A 15 -7.22 -6.78 -20.99
C GLU A 15 -7.90 -5.75 -20.09
N GLY A 16 -9.17 -5.46 -20.39
CA GLY A 16 -10.04 -4.67 -19.52
C GLY A 16 -10.52 -5.44 -18.29
N PRO A 17 -11.26 -4.79 -17.37
CA PRO A 17 -11.78 -5.42 -16.16
C PRO A 17 -12.61 -6.68 -16.45
N GLN A 18 -12.39 -7.74 -15.67
CA GLN A 18 -13.17 -8.98 -15.71
C GLN A 18 -14.05 -9.13 -14.47
N PRO A 19 -15.13 -9.95 -14.53
CA PRO A 19 -15.91 -10.30 -13.36
C PRO A 19 -15.03 -10.85 -12.23
N GLY A 20 -15.14 -10.25 -11.05
CA GLY A 20 -14.35 -10.63 -9.87
C GLY A 20 -13.07 -9.83 -9.65
N ASP A 21 -12.65 -9.01 -10.62
CA ASP A 21 -11.54 -8.07 -10.40
C ASP A 21 -11.93 -6.99 -9.39
N LEU A 22 -11.00 -6.63 -8.50
CA LEU A 22 -11.17 -5.51 -7.60
C LEU A 22 -10.79 -4.18 -8.26
N ALA A 23 -11.46 -3.10 -7.88
CA ALA A 23 -11.12 -1.77 -8.34
C ALA A 23 -9.71 -1.34 -7.87
N ALA A 24 -8.87 -0.89 -8.80
CA ALA A 24 -7.63 -0.18 -8.50
C ALA A 24 -7.79 1.30 -8.88
N GLU A 25 -7.57 2.21 -7.94
CA GLU A 25 -7.48 3.64 -8.26
C GLU A 25 -6.06 4.03 -8.67
N ARG A 26 -5.04 3.35 -8.14
CA ARG A 26 -3.63 3.58 -8.46
C ARG A 26 -2.81 2.30 -8.36
N PHE A 27 -1.78 2.20 -9.18
CA PHE A 27 -0.76 1.15 -9.12
C PHE A 27 0.61 1.81 -9.07
N PHE A 28 1.44 1.31 -8.17
CA PHE A 28 2.77 1.84 -7.92
C PHE A 28 3.80 0.72 -8.02
N VAL A 29 4.91 1.03 -8.67
CA VAL A 29 6.09 0.19 -8.76
C VAL A 29 7.26 0.99 -8.21
N HIS A 30 7.89 0.48 -7.16
CA HIS A 30 9.10 1.03 -6.59
C HIS A 30 10.26 0.07 -6.87
N ALA A 31 11.08 0.41 -7.86
CA ALA A 31 12.25 -0.37 -8.26
C ALA A 31 13.48 0.03 -7.45
N SER A 32 13.44 -0.19 -6.13
CA SER A 32 14.62 -0.13 -5.25
C SER A 32 15.35 -1.47 -5.22
N ASP A 33 16.40 -1.59 -4.39
CA ASP A 33 17.16 -2.85 -4.20
C ASP A 33 16.26 -4.04 -3.83
N VAL A 34 15.20 -3.78 -3.07
CA VAL A 34 14.11 -4.73 -2.84
C VAL A 34 12.86 -4.18 -3.53
N PRO A 35 12.51 -4.67 -4.73
CA PRO A 35 11.43 -4.10 -5.51
C PRO A 35 10.09 -4.32 -4.82
N GLU A 36 9.30 -3.25 -4.71
CA GLU A 36 7.95 -3.29 -4.13
C GLU A 36 6.91 -2.88 -5.18
N CYS A 37 5.77 -3.57 -5.17
CA CYS A 37 4.60 -3.21 -5.96
C CYS A 37 3.39 -3.08 -5.04
N TRP A 38 2.57 -2.05 -5.21
CA TRP A 38 1.30 -1.96 -4.48
C TRP A 38 0.19 -1.30 -5.28
N VAL A 39 -1.03 -1.69 -4.94
CA VAL A 39 -2.27 -1.09 -5.45
C VAL A 39 -2.91 -0.27 -4.34
N GLU A 40 -3.39 0.93 -4.65
CA GLU A 40 -4.38 1.62 -3.81
C GLU A 40 -5.78 1.24 -4.31
N THR A 41 -6.60 0.77 -3.38
CA THR A 41 -7.99 0.34 -3.60
C THR A 41 -8.89 0.91 -2.51
N GLU A 42 -10.12 1.30 -2.86
CA GLU A 42 -11.19 1.55 -1.89
C GLU A 42 -12.08 0.32 -1.64
N SER A 43 -11.78 -0.80 -2.29
CA SER A 43 -12.52 -2.04 -2.10
C SER A 43 -12.46 -2.54 -0.66
N GLY A 44 -13.63 -2.78 -0.07
CA GLY A 44 -13.75 -3.41 1.25
C GLY A 44 -13.53 -4.93 1.22
N SER A 45 -13.43 -5.54 0.05
CA SER A 45 -13.36 -7.00 -0.14
C SER A 45 -11.97 -7.54 -0.44
N VAL A 46 -10.91 -6.79 -0.12
CA VAL A 46 -9.52 -7.24 -0.33
C VAL A 46 -9.25 -8.55 0.43
N PRO A 47 -8.93 -9.67 -0.25
CA PRO A 47 -8.69 -10.99 0.36
C PRO A 47 -7.55 -10.99 1.37
N ASP A 48 -7.48 -12.00 2.24
CA ASP A 48 -6.44 -12.11 3.26
C ASP A 48 -5.00 -12.25 2.73
N LEU A 49 -4.02 -12.07 3.61
CA LEU A 49 -2.60 -12.23 3.28
C LEU A 49 -2.33 -13.62 2.71
N GLY A 50 -1.42 -13.72 1.75
CA GLY A 50 -1.08 -14.95 1.04
C GLY A 50 -2.09 -15.37 -0.03
N ARG A 51 -3.24 -14.69 -0.17
CA ARG A 51 -4.19 -14.94 -1.26
C ARG A 51 -3.81 -14.19 -2.52
N THR A 52 -4.06 -14.81 -3.67
CA THR A 52 -4.00 -14.15 -4.97
C THR A 52 -5.22 -13.27 -5.17
N VAL A 53 -5.00 -12.10 -5.74
CA VAL A 53 -6.02 -11.12 -6.07
C VAL A 53 -5.73 -10.54 -7.44
N THR A 54 -6.79 -10.22 -8.18
CA THR A 54 -6.69 -9.45 -9.42
C THR A 54 -7.39 -8.12 -9.22
N PHE A 55 -6.72 -7.06 -9.63
CA PHE A 55 -7.25 -5.72 -9.71
C PHE A 55 -7.38 -5.28 -11.17
N ALA A 56 -8.31 -4.39 -11.43
CA ALA A 56 -8.42 -3.69 -12.70
C ALA A 56 -8.55 -2.19 -12.47
N PHE A 57 -7.91 -1.38 -13.32
CA PHE A 57 -8.06 0.07 -13.22
C PHE A 57 -9.51 0.48 -13.45
N THR A 58 -10.02 1.39 -12.62
CA THR A 58 -11.38 1.94 -12.75
C THR A 58 -11.54 2.88 -13.94
N ARG A 59 -10.42 3.32 -14.54
CA ARG A 59 -10.39 4.20 -15.70
C ARG A 59 -9.22 3.82 -16.63
N PRO A 60 -9.38 3.93 -17.96
CA PRO A 60 -8.27 3.74 -18.88
C PRO A 60 -7.12 4.70 -18.60
N MET A 61 -5.90 4.18 -18.51
CA MET A 61 -4.69 4.99 -18.22
C MET A 61 -3.72 5.11 -19.40
N GLY A 62 -3.93 4.37 -20.49
CA GLY A 62 -3.01 4.38 -21.65
C GLY A 62 -1.66 3.69 -21.40
N LEU A 63 -1.55 2.84 -20.37
CA LEU A 63 -0.30 2.17 -19.97
C LEU A 63 0.01 0.87 -20.74
N GLY A 64 -0.86 0.45 -21.65
CA GLY A 64 -0.76 -0.86 -22.34
C GLY A 64 -1.20 -2.05 -21.49
N PHE A 65 -1.60 -1.83 -20.23
CA PHE A 65 -2.25 -2.83 -19.37
C PHE A 65 -3.41 -2.23 -18.57
N GLY A 66 -4.40 -3.07 -18.28
CA GLY A 66 -5.61 -2.73 -17.54
C GLY A 66 -5.80 -3.52 -16.25
N ARG A 67 -5.16 -4.70 -16.15
CA ARG A 67 -5.29 -5.60 -14.99
C ARG A 67 -3.94 -5.88 -14.34
N ILE A 68 -3.98 -6.05 -13.02
CA ILE A 68 -2.84 -6.36 -12.16
C ILE A 68 -3.21 -7.55 -11.28
N THR A 69 -2.49 -8.66 -11.39
CA THR A 69 -2.63 -9.82 -10.50
C THR A 69 -1.41 -9.91 -9.60
N GLY A 70 -1.60 -10.32 -8.35
CA GLY A 70 -0.51 -10.64 -7.45
C GLY A 70 -0.98 -11.35 -6.20
N THR A 71 -0.03 -11.79 -5.38
CA THR A 71 -0.29 -12.37 -4.07
C THR A 71 -0.13 -11.29 -3.00
N ILE A 72 -1.09 -11.21 -2.08
CA ILE A 72 -1.11 -10.17 -1.05
C ILE A 72 -0.05 -10.46 0.00
N GLU A 73 0.93 -9.56 0.12
CA GLU A 73 1.99 -9.65 1.12
C GLU A 73 1.67 -8.82 2.36
N ARG A 74 1.12 -7.61 2.17
CA ARG A 74 0.86 -6.66 3.25
C ARG A 74 -0.30 -5.72 2.90
N LYS A 75 -1.10 -5.34 3.90
CA LYS A 75 -2.18 -4.34 3.78
C LYS A 75 -1.93 -3.16 4.71
N VAL A 76 -1.93 -1.95 4.19
CA VAL A 76 -1.80 -0.72 4.99
C VAL A 76 -3.05 0.14 4.80
N ARG A 77 -3.78 0.33 5.88
CA ARG A 77 -4.97 1.17 5.94
C ARG A 77 -4.56 2.64 6.05
N LYS A 78 -4.96 3.47 5.08
CA LYS A 78 -4.70 4.92 5.16
C LYS A 78 -5.77 5.56 6.05
N GLY A 79 -5.43 5.79 7.32
CA GLY A 79 -6.24 6.60 8.24
C GLY A 79 -6.25 8.08 7.82
N LYS A 80 -7.23 8.85 8.27
CA LYS A 80 -7.09 10.32 8.30
C LYS A 80 -5.86 10.62 9.14
N ARG A 81 -4.91 11.38 8.60
CA ARG A 81 -3.67 11.76 9.28
C ARG A 81 -4.05 12.57 10.53
N GLY A 82 -3.99 11.93 11.70
CA GLY A 82 -4.35 12.51 13.00
C GLY A 82 -3.56 11.95 14.19
N ASP A 83 -2.92 10.77 14.06
CA ASP A 83 -2.28 10.08 15.20
C ASP A 83 -0.80 9.72 14.93
N ALA A 84 -0.01 10.66 14.43
CA ALA A 84 1.43 10.45 14.23
C ALA A 84 2.30 11.62 14.72
N GLU A 85 1.85 12.35 15.74
CA GLU A 85 2.66 13.36 16.43
C GLU A 85 2.33 13.38 17.93
N ALA A 86 2.61 12.29 18.63
CA ALA A 86 2.60 12.26 20.09
C ALA A 86 3.54 11.19 20.70
N VAL A 87 4.65 10.83 20.05
CA VAL A 87 5.75 10.09 20.68
C VAL A 87 7.04 10.50 19.97
N ALA A 88 7.63 11.62 20.41
CA ALA A 88 9.04 11.92 20.22
C ALA A 88 9.41 13.20 21.00
N SER A 89 9.78 13.03 22.26
CA SER A 89 10.86 13.82 22.86
C SER A 89 11.44 13.07 24.05
N PRO A 90 12.52 12.28 23.86
CA PRO A 90 13.47 12.02 24.91
C PRO A 90 14.47 13.19 24.95
N ARG A 91 14.59 13.87 26.08
CA ARG A 91 15.79 14.64 26.44
C ARG A 91 16.14 14.35 27.90
N THR A 92 16.91 13.28 28.10
CA THR A 92 18.09 13.34 28.99
C THR A 92 19.06 14.34 28.34
N SER A 93 19.74 15.26 29.02
CA SER A 93 20.71 15.18 30.13
C SER A 93 20.85 16.65 30.64
N ASP A 94 21.53 17.09 31.71
CA ASP A 94 22.68 16.60 32.46
C ASP A 94 22.84 17.48 33.73
N SER A 95 23.61 16.94 34.66
CA SER A 95 24.18 17.44 35.92
C SER A 95 24.69 18.90 35.96
N SER A 96 24.50 19.56 37.12
CA SER A 96 25.42 20.52 37.78
C SER A 96 24.76 20.91 39.13
N GLY A 97 25.07 20.28 40.26
CA GLY A 97 26.17 20.60 41.18
C GLY A 97 25.59 21.27 42.47
N PRO A 98 25.95 20.85 43.70
CA PRO A 98 25.37 21.43 44.92
C PRO A 98 26.13 22.69 45.36
N PRO A 99 25.47 23.59 46.12
CA PRO A 99 26.17 24.12 47.29
C PRO A 99 25.30 24.28 48.54
N GLU A 100 25.95 23.94 49.66
CA GLU A 100 25.75 24.28 51.10
C GLU A 100 24.46 23.90 51.83
#